data_AF-A0A914YZJ6-F1
#
_entry.id   AF-A0A914YZJ6-F1
#
_cell.length_a   1.000
_cell.length_b   1.000
_cell.length_c   1.000
_cell.angle_alpha   90.00
_cell.angle_beta   90.00
_cell.angle_gamma   90.00
#
_symmetry.space_group_name_H-M   'P 1'
#
loop_
_entity.id
_entity.type
_entity.pdbx_description
1 polymer ?
#
loop_
_entity_poly.entity_id
_entity_poly.type
_entity_poly.pdbx_seq_one_letter_code
_entity_poly.pdbx_strand_id
1 'polypeptide(L)'
;MKLGNDAVQFISKILILVLHEFVEEMPESITAVQMIIKKLFPSTWGTFVVKSTDTEFKANTDRSWLRRREPKSKEAKCVALLMSKIKDILKGNLEDRVVYYIYSILDEIINDILKWTSISVNKFQSERPVIDKRVLIAAIHTDRGLSELLEKLLPTAANDYSAIEYYQQTSSANANTNTATLPKTGRQPLYDYDKVNLWL
;
A
#
# COMPACT_ATOMS: atom_id res chain seq x y z
N MET A 1 -13.84 11.42 -3.01
CA MET A 1 -12.40 11.22 -3.22
C MET A 1 -12.19 9.92 -3.99
N LYS A 2 -11.47 9.93 -5.10
CA LYS A 2 -11.16 8.73 -5.90
C LYS A 2 -9.65 8.50 -5.91
N LEU A 3 -9.21 7.24 -5.94
CA LEU A 3 -7.80 6.93 -6.22
C LEU A 3 -7.56 7.03 -7.72
N GLY A 4 -6.48 7.70 -8.12
CA GLY A 4 -5.98 7.66 -9.48
C GLY A 4 -5.40 6.29 -9.82
N ASN A 5 -5.36 5.96 -11.12
CA ASN A 5 -4.86 4.67 -11.58
C ASN A 5 -3.44 4.37 -11.07
N ASP A 6 -2.55 5.36 -11.11
CA ASP A 6 -1.16 5.21 -10.66
C ASP A 6 -1.06 4.95 -9.16
N ALA A 7 -1.96 5.51 -8.36
CA ALA A 7 -2.05 5.24 -6.92
C ALA A 7 -2.53 3.80 -6.68
N VAL A 8 -3.55 3.35 -7.41
CA VAL A 8 -4.04 1.96 -7.33
C VAL A 8 -2.95 0.96 -7.73
N GLN A 9 -2.21 1.24 -8.81
CA GLN A 9 -1.09 0.42 -9.24
C GLN A 9 0.03 0.39 -8.19
N PHE A 10 0.30 1.52 -7.53
CA PHE A 10 1.30 1.59 -6.47
C PHE A 10 0.90 0.77 -5.24
N ILE A 11 -0.36 0.86 -4.78
CA ILE A 11 -0.89 -0.02 -3.72
C ILE A 11 -0.75 -1.49 -4.14
N SER A 12 -1.17 -1.82 -5.37
CA SER A 12 -1.08 -3.18 -5.90
C SER A 12 0.35 -3.70 -5.88
N LYS A 13 1.34 -2.86 -6.23
CA LYS A 13 2.76 -3.20 -6.18
C LYS A 13 3.22 -3.53 -4.76
N ILE A 14 2.83 -2.73 -3.76
CA ILE A 14 3.16 -2.99 -2.35
C ILE A 14 2.61 -4.35 -1.92
N LEU A 15 1.33 -4.62 -2.22
CA LEU A 15 0.67 -5.87 -1.85
C LEU A 15 1.30 -7.09 -2.52
N ILE A 16 1.68 -6.97 -3.80
CA ILE A 16 2.36 -8.04 -4.53
C ILE A 16 3.72 -8.35 -3.90
N LEU A 17 4.49 -7.33 -3.48
CA LEU A 17 5.77 -7.54 -2.82
C LEU A 17 5.61 -8.20 -1.45
N VAL A 18 4.63 -7.77 -0.65
CA VAL A 18 4.31 -8.44 0.62
C VAL A 18 3.88 -9.90 0.39
N LEU A 19 3.04 -10.14 -0.62
CA LEU A 19 2.61 -11.49 -0.97
C LEU A 19 3.77 -12.36 -1.43
N HIS A 20 4.71 -11.79 -2.18
CA HIS A 20 5.91 -12.49 -2.63
C HIS A 20 6.74 -12.99 -1.45
N GLU A 21 6.95 -12.16 -0.43
CA GLU A 21 7.66 -12.57 0.80
C GLU A 21 6.98 -13.74 1.50
N PHE A 22 5.64 -13.76 1.56
CA PHE A 22 4.92 -14.92 2.09
C PHE A 22 5.10 -16.16 1.21
N VAL A 23 5.05 -16.00 -0.10
CA VAL A 23 5.17 -17.12 -1.04
C VAL A 23 6.57 -17.73 -1.03
N GLU A 24 7.62 -16.91 -0.96
CA GLU A 24 9.01 -17.37 -0.90
C GLU A 24 9.31 -18.18 0.37
N GLU A 25 8.78 -17.77 1.51
CA GLU A 25 8.97 -18.44 2.80
C GLU A 25 8.09 -19.71 2.96
N MET A 26 7.17 -19.96 2.01
CA MET A 26 6.30 -21.15 1.97
C MET A 26 5.67 -21.54 3.32
N PRO A 27 4.89 -20.65 3.96
CA PRO A 27 4.34 -20.91 5.29
C PRO A 27 3.33 -22.06 5.24
N GLU A 28 3.51 -23.05 6.12
CA GLU A 28 2.60 -24.19 6.23
C GLU A 28 1.50 -23.99 7.30
N SER A 29 1.58 -22.91 8.10
CA SER A 29 0.65 -22.65 9.20
C SER A 29 0.46 -21.14 9.45
N ILE A 30 -0.61 -20.79 10.16
CA ILE A 30 -0.85 -19.40 10.60
C ILE A 30 0.31 -18.88 11.45
N THR A 31 0.86 -19.73 12.33
CA THR A 31 2.03 -19.38 13.14
C THR A 31 3.24 -19.06 12.26
N ALA A 32 3.48 -19.83 11.18
CA ALA A 32 4.54 -19.52 10.23
C ALA A 32 4.31 -18.16 9.54
N VAL A 33 3.08 -17.86 9.12
CA VAL A 33 2.73 -16.54 8.58
C VAL A 33 3.02 -15.41 9.58
N GLN A 34 2.66 -15.60 10.85
CA GLN A 34 2.95 -14.62 11.91
C GLN A 34 4.45 -14.43 12.15
N MET A 35 5.27 -15.48 12.00
CA MET A 35 6.74 -15.36 12.08
C MET A 35 7.30 -14.56 10.91
N ILE A 36 6.79 -14.78 9.68
CA ILE A 36 7.17 -14.00 8.50
C ILE A 36 6.82 -12.52 8.74
N ILE A 37 5.64 -12.21 9.30
CA ILE A 37 5.30 -10.83 9.68
C ILE A 37 6.32 -10.25 10.64
N LYS A 38 6.69 -10.95 11.70
CA LYS A 38 7.68 -10.46 12.67
C LYS A 38 9.04 -10.20 12.05
N LYS A 39 9.42 -10.94 11.01
CA LYS A 39 10.66 -10.75 10.25
C LYS A 39 10.55 -9.60 9.26
N LEU A 40 9.42 -9.47 8.57
CA LEU A 40 9.22 -8.53 7.47
C LEU A 40 8.85 -7.13 7.97
N PHE A 41 7.90 -7.03 8.90
CA PHE A 41 7.26 -5.80 9.33
C PHE A 41 8.03 -5.16 10.49
N PRO A 42 8.03 -3.81 10.60
CA PRO A 42 8.44 -3.10 11.81
C PRO A 42 7.80 -3.68 13.08
N SER A 43 8.56 -3.81 14.17
CA SER A 43 8.18 -4.64 15.32
C SER A 43 6.84 -4.25 15.98
N THR A 44 6.58 -2.96 16.17
CA THR A 44 5.34 -2.45 16.77
C THR A 44 4.15 -2.61 15.83
N TRP A 45 4.34 -2.27 14.55
CA TRP A 45 3.27 -2.34 13.56
C TRP A 45 2.95 -3.80 13.16
N GLY A 46 3.95 -4.67 13.00
CA GLY A 46 3.73 -6.10 12.78
C GLY A 46 2.97 -6.76 13.92
N THR A 47 3.22 -6.36 15.18
CA THR A 47 2.44 -6.83 16.33
C THR A 47 0.98 -6.37 16.26
N PHE A 48 0.75 -5.13 15.82
CA PHE A 48 -0.59 -4.59 15.61
C PHE A 48 -1.32 -5.35 14.49
N VAL A 49 -0.69 -5.52 13.33
CA VAL A 49 -1.24 -6.26 12.18
C VAL A 49 -1.65 -7.66 12.61
N VAL A 50 -0.77 -8.42 13.29
CA VAL A 50 -1.12 -9.77 13.78
C VAL A 50 -2.35 -9.75 14.69
N LYS A 51 -2.43 -8.82 15.66
CA LYS A 51 -3.58 -8.74 16.58
C LYS A 51 -4.87 -8.35 15.87
N SER A 52 -4.80 -7.40 14.95
CA SER A 52 -5.94 -6.92 14.16
C SER A 52 -6.47 -8.05 13.29
N THR A 53 -5.57 -8.69 12.52
CA THR A 53 -5.87 -9.87 11.69
C THR A 53 -6.45 -11.01 12.52
N ASP A 54 -5.87 -11.36 13.69
CA ASP A 54 -6.40 -12.42 14.55
C ASP A 54 -7.84 -12.13 15.01
N THR A 55 -8.14 -10.86 15.32
CA THR A 55 -9.47 -10.44 15.77
C THR A 55 -10.50 -10.58 14.66
N GLU A 56 -10.17 -10.08 13.47
CA GLU A 56 -11.05 -10.17 12.31
C GLU A 56 -11.19 -11.60 11.77
N PHE A 57 -10.07 -12.33 11.70
CA PHE A 57 -10.03 -13.71 11.26
C PHE A 57 -10.93 -14.59 12.13
N LYS A 58 -10.90 -14.41 13.46
CA LYS A 58 -11.80 -15.11 14.40
C LYS A 58 -13.26 -14.71 14.20
N ALA A 59 -13.55 -13.43 13.97
CA ALA A 59 -14.91 -12.96 13.70
C ALA A 59 -15.49 -13.49 12.36
N ASN A 60 -14.63 -13.79 11.39
CA ASN A 60 -15.01 -14.21 10.05
C ASN A 60 -14.89 -15.72 9.78
N THR A 61 -14.13 -16.47 10.58
CA THR A 61 -13.99 -17.94 10.42
C THR A 61 -15.29 -18.71 10.71
N ASP A 62 -16.21 -18.12 11.48
CA ASP A 62 -17.56 -18.67 11.69
C ASP A 62 -18.49 -18.48 10.48
N ARG A 63 -18.10 -17.68 9.48
CA ARG A 63 -18.98 -17.38 8.35
C ARG A 63 -18.80 -18.42 7.24
N SER A 64 -19.89 -19.15 6.97
CA SER A 64 -20.02 -20.20 5.92
C SER A 64 -19.59 -19.84 4.49
N TRP A 65 -19.20 -18.60 4.18
CA TRP A 65 -18.87 -18.17 2.82
C TRP A 65 -17.54 -18.72 2.32
N LEU A 66 -16.56 -18.99 3.20
CA LEU A 66 -15.32 -19.70 2.85
C LEU A 66 -15.59 -21.13 2.34
N ARG A 67 -16.71 -21.75 2.75
CA ARG A 67 -17.12 -23.09 2.31
C ARG A 67 -18.00 -23.08 1.05
N ARG A 68 -18.42 -21.93 0.54
CA ARG A 68 -19.30 -21.87 -0.64
C ARG A 68 -18.45 -22.03 -1.89
N ARG A 69 -18.73 -23.10 -2.66
CA ARG A 69 -18.10 -23.39 -3.96
C ARG A 69 -18.20 -22.25 -4.99
N GLU A 70 -19.13 -21.30 -4.80
CA GLU A 70 -19.26 -20.11 -5.64
C GLU A 70 -19.41 -18.83 -4.81
N PRO A 71 -18.41 -17.93 -4.83
CA PRO A 71 -18.50 -16.63 -4.19
C PRO A 71 -19.49 -15.71 -4.92
N LYS A 72 -20.53 -15.26 -4.20
CA LYS A 72 -21.59 -14.40 -4.75
C LYS A 72 -21.19 -12.92 -4.87
N SER A 73 -20.21 -12.46 -4.10
CA SER A 73 -19.71 -11.08 -4.15
C SER A 73 -18.44 -10.96 -5.00
N LYS A 74 -18.18 -9.77 -5.55
CA LYS A 74 -16.95 -9.47 -6.30
C LYS A 74 -15.70 -9.68 -5.45
N GLU A 75 -15.76 -9.28 -4.18
CA GLU A 75 -14.71 -9.48 -3.19
C GLU A 75 -14.43 -10.97 -2.97
N ALA A 76 -15.45 -11.78 -2.72
CA ALA A 76 -15.27 -13.20 -2.50
C ALA A 76 -14.74 -13.93 -3.75
N LYS A 77 -15.03 -13.42 -4.97
CA LYS A 77 -14.42 -13.90 -6.22
C LYS A 77 -12.93 -13.56 -6.28
N CYS A 78 -12.54 -12.36 -5.89
CA CYS A 78 -11.13 -11.95 -5.82
C CYS A 78 -10.37 -12.79 -4.78
N VAL A 79 -10.96 -13.03 -3.61
CA VAL A 79 -10.42 -13.92 -2.58
C VAL A 79 -10.22 -15.33 -3.12
N ALA A 80 -11.24 -15.91 -3.77
CA ALA A 80 -11.13 -17.25 -4.34
C ALA A 80 -10.06 -17.36 -5.44
N LEU A 81 -9.93 -16.34 -6.30
CA LEU A 81 -8.89 -16.27 -7.33
C LEU A 81 -7.49 -16.16 -6.71
N LEU A 82 -7.32 -15.31 -5.70
CA LEU A 82 -6.07 -15.18 -4.96
C LEU A 82 -5.72 -16.50 -4.27
N MET A 83 -6.71 -17.15 -3.65
CA MET A 83 -6.54 -18.44 -3.00
C MET A 83 -6.05 -19.51 -3.97
N SER A 84 -6.67 -19.60 -5.14
CA SER A 84 -6.23 -20.51 -6.21
C SER A 84 -4.78 -20.24 -6.59
N LYS A 85 -4.43 -18.98 -6.87
CA LYS A 85 -3.07 -18.61 -7.29
C LYS A 85 -2.01 -18.92 -6.23
N ILE A 86 -2.30 -18.62 -4.96
CA ILE A 86 -1.37 -18.91 -3.86
C ILE A 86 -1.16 -20.42 -3.73
N LYS A 87 -2.24 -21.21 -3.78
CA LYS A 87 -2.16 -22.68 -3.72
C LYS A 87 -1.38 -23.28 -4.90
N ASP A 88 -1.57 -22.73 -6.10
CA ASP A 88 -0.85 -23.17 -7.30
C ASP A 88 0.66 -22.96 -7.13
N ILE A 89 1.07 -21.82 -6.57
CA ILE A 89 2.49 -21.51 -6.34
C ILE A 89 3.07 -22.37 -5.20
N LEU A 90 2.30 -22.57 -4.13
CA LEU A 90 2.71 -23.33 -2.94
C LEU A 90 2.47 -24.85 -3.05
N LYS A 91 2.29 -25.37 -4.28
CA LYS A 91 2.20 -26.81 -4.58
C LYS A 91 1.08 -27.55 -3.82
N GLY A 92 -0.07 -26.91 -3.64
CA GLY A 92 -1.35 -27.57 -3.36
C GLY A 92 -1.63 -28.05 -1.92
N ASN A 93 -0.65 -28.07 -1.02
CA ASN A 93 -0.85 -28.57 0.35
C ASN A 93 -1.21 -27.49 1.39
N LEU A 94 -1.29 -26.23 0.99
CA LEU A 94 -1.60 -25.15 1.93
C LEU A 94 -3.09 -25.15 2.31
N GLU A 95 -3.36 -25.22 3.60
CA GLU A 95 -4.71 -25.17 4.14
C GLU A 95 -5.40 -23.83 3.82
N ASP A 96 -6.69 -23.88 3.44
CA ASP A 96 -7.48 -22.68 3.10
C ASP A 96 -7.45 -21.59 4.17
N ARG A 97 -7.38 -22.01 5.44
CA ARG A 97 -7.31 -21.08 6.58
C ARG A 97 -6.03 -20.25 6.58
N VAL A 98 -4.91 -20.80 6.13
CA VAL A 98 -3.62 -20.09 6.07
C VAL A 98 -3.67 -19.08 4.94
N VAL A 99 -4.21 -19.48 3.78
CA VAL A 99 -4.38 -18.58 2.64
C VAL A 99 -5.34 -17.44 2.97
N TYR A 100 -6.44 -17.73 3.67
CA TYR A 100 -7.36 -16.71 4.15
C TYR A 100 -6.69 -15.76 5.14
N TYR A 101 -5.85 -16.27 6.05
CA TYR A 101 -5.09 -15.45 6.98
C TYR A 101 -4.13 -14.50 6.25
N ILE A 102 -3.43 -14.98 5.20
CA ILE A 102 -2.59 -14.13 4.33
C ILE A 102 -3.43 -13.03 3.66
N TYR A 103 -4.62 -13.37 3.14
CA TYR A 103 -5.52 -12.39 2.57
C TYR A 103 -5.92 -11.30 3.58
N SER A 104 -6.30 -11.69 4.81
CA SER A 104 -6.66 -10.74 5.86
C SER A 104 -5.51 -9.80 6.24
N ILE A 105 -4.27 -10.25 6.16
CA ILE A 105 -3.09 -9.38 6.35
C ILE A 105 -2.99 -8.35 5.21
N LEU A 106 -3.18 -8.79 3.96
CA LEU A 106 -3.15 -7.89 2.81
C LEU A 106 -4.27 -6.85 2.89
N ASP A 107 -5.47 -7.25 3.33
CA ASP A 107 -6.59 -6.35 3.53
C ASP A 107 -6.31 -5.31 4.63
N GLU A 108 -5.72 -5.74 5.75
CA GLU A 108 -5.31 -4.84 6.83
C GLU A 108 -4.31 -3.77 6.34
N ILE A 109 -3.36 -4.15 5.50
CA ILE A 109 -2.40 -3.20 4.90
C ILE A 109 -3.12 -2.19 4.01
N ILE A 110 -4.08 -2.65 3.18
CA ILE A 110 -4.88 -1.74 2.35
C ILE A 110 -5.64 -0.75 3.24
N ASN A 111 -6.31 -1.25 4.28
CA ASN A 111 -7.10 -0.44 5.18
C ASN A 111 -6.23 0.64 5.86
N ASP A 112 -5.02 0.30 6.30
CA ASP A 112 -4.12 1.26 6.93
C ASP A 112 -3.58 2.29 5.93
N ILE A 113 -3.20 1.87 4.71
CA ILE A 113 -2.82 2.79 3.63
C ILE A 113 -3.95 3.78 3.31
N LEU A 114 -5.18 3.30 3.14
CA LEU A 114 -6.33 4.15 2.81
C LEU A 114 -6.70 5.10 3.95
N LYS A 115 -6.60 4.64 5.19
CA LYS A 115 -6.82 5.45 6.39
C LYS A 115 -5.83 6.61 6.45
N TRP A 116 -4.53 6.33 6.34
CA TRP A 116 -3.50 7.37 6.38
C TRP A 116 -3.58 8.32 5.18
N THR A 117 -3.94 7.81 4.00
CA THR A 117 -4.23 8.64 2.82
C THR A 117 -5.39 9.60 3.07
N SER A 118 -6.48 9.11 3.66
CA SER A 118 -7.64 9.93 4.02
C SER A 118 -7.27 11.01 5.05
N ILE A 119 -6.54 10.65 6.10
CA ILE A 119 -6.05 11.60 7.12
C ILE A 119 -5.18 12.68 6.47
N SER A 120 -4.25 12.29 5.60
CA SER A 120 -3.35 13.21 4.91
C SER A 120 -4.12 14.20 4.03
N VAL A 121 -5.03 13.70 3.17
CA VAL A 121 -5.84 14.57 2.30
C VAL A 121 -6.70 15.56 3.09
N ASN A 122 -7.32 15.11 4.19
CA ASN A 122 -8.12 15.98 5.05
C ASN A 122 -7.26 17.04 5.76
N LYS A 123 -6.05 16.67 6.20
CA LYS A 123 -5.13 17.58 6.91
C LYS A 123 -4.55 18.65 6.01
N PHE A 124 -4.19 18.30 4.77
CA PHE A 124 -3.62 19.25 3.81
C PHE A 124 -4.68 20.02 3.02
N GLN A 125 -5.97 19.87 3.39
CA GLN A 125 -7.13 20.53 2.77
C GLN A 125 -7.07 20.53 1.23
N SER A 126 -6.49 19.47 0.65
CA SER A 126 -6.39 19.39 -0.79
C SER A 126 -7.77 19.03 -1.29
N GLU A 127 -8.50 19.98 -1.89
CA GLU A 127 -9.78 19.76 -2.60
C GLU A 127 -9.59 18.88 -3.85
N ARG A 128 -8.52 18.07 -3.90
CA ARG A 128 -8.21 17.19 -5.01
C ARG A 128 -9.25 16.09 -5.08
N PRO A 129 -10.03 16.00 -6.18
CA PRO A 129 -11.02 14.94 -6.33
C PRO A 129 -10.37 13.57 -6.53
N VAL A 130 -9.10 13.55 -6.95
CA VAL A 130 -8.31 12.35 -7.27
C VAL A 130 -6.98 12.35 -6.53
N ILE A 131 -6.68 11.26 -5.83
CA ILE A 131 -5.40 11.00 -5.17
C ILE A 131 -4.45 10.36 -6.19
N ASP A 132 -3.37 11.06 -6.53
CA ASP A 132 -2.30 10.51 -7.34
C ASP A 132 -1.28 9.74 -6.49
N LYS A 133 -0.33 9.08 -7.16
CA LYS A 133 0.73 8.30 -6.51
C LYS A 133 1.57 9.13 -5.53
N ARG A 134 1.80 10.41 -5.80
CA ARG A 134 2.65 11.27 -4.95
C ARG A 134 1.96 11.60 -3.63
N VAL A 135 0.67 11.93 -3.67
CA VAL A 135 -0.15 12.12 -2.47
C VAL A 135 -0.13 10.86 -1.61
N LEU A 136 -0.33 9.70 -2.25
CA LEU A 136 -0.33 8.40 -1.58
C LEU A 136 1.01 8.11 -0.89
N ILE A 137 2.14 8.32 -1.58
CA ILE A 137 3.48 8.14 -1.01
C ILE A 137 3.68 9.07 0.19
N ALA A 138 3.37 10.35 0.03
CA ALA A 138 3.49 11.33 1.11
C ALA A 138 2.64 10.92 2.33
N ALA A 139 1.43 10.41 2.11
CA ALA A 139 0.58 9.92 3.18
C ALA A 139 1.15 8.68 3.87
N ILE A 140 1.67 7.71 3.11
CA ILE A 140 2.33 6.51 3.66
C ILE A 140 3.51 6.91 4.57
N HIS A 141 4.33 7.88 4.16
CA HIS A 141 5.44 8.38 4.96
C HIS A 141 5.03 9.10 6.26
N THR A 142 3.74 9.45 6.44
CA THR A 142 3.26 9.98 7.71
C THR A 142 3.09 8.90 8.78
N ASP A 143 2.96 7.64 8.37
CA ASP A 143 2.94 6.50 9.28
C ASP A 143 4.30 5.81 9.32
N ARG A 144 4.83 5.65 10.53
CA ARG A 144 6.15 5.07 10.73
C ARG A 144 6.21 3.60 10.31
N GLY A 145 5.17 2.81 10.59
CA GLY A 145 5.14 1.38 10.28
C GLY A 145 5.08 1.13 8.78
N LEU A 146 4.18 1.83 8.08
CA LEU A 146 4.05 1.74 6.63
C LEU A 146 5.27 2.32 5.91
N SER A 147 5.86 3.41 6.41
CA SER A 147 7.09 3.98 5.84
C SER A 147 8.27 3.01 5.93
N GLU A 148 8.52 2.45 7.11
CA GLU A 148 9.61 1.49 7.31
C GLU A 148 9.39 0.18 6.51
N LEU A 149 8.14 -0.30 6.39
CA LEU A 149 7.82 -1.40 5.49
C LEU A 149 8.12 -1.03 4.03
N LEU A 150 7.69 0.15 3.58
CA LEU A 150 7.88 0.61 2.21
C LEU A 150 9.37 0.75 1.86
N GLU A 151 10.18 1.27 2.77
CA GLU A 151 11.65 1.36 2.62
C GLU A 151 12.29 -0.01 2.42
N LYS A 152 11.82 -1.02 3.15
CA LYS A 152 12.32 -2.38 3.04
C LYS A 152 11.91 -3.06 1.72
N LEU A 153 10.65 -2.87 1.30
CA LEU A 153 10.12 -3.47 0.07
C LEU A 153 10.58 -2.74 -1.20
N LEU A 154 10.74 -1.43 -1.12
CA LEU A 154 11.04 -0.53 -2.23
C LEU A 154 12.06 0.55 -1.81
N PRO A 155 13.34 0.20 -1.65
CA PRO A 155 14.38 1.13 -1.19
C PRO A 155 14.53 2.38 -2.06
N THR A 156 14.21 2.27 -3.36
CA THR A 156 14.24 3.39 -4.30
C THR A 156 12.99 4.26 -4.28
N ALA A 157 11.84 3.75 -3.85
CA ALA A 157 10.62 4.54 -3.72
C ALA A 157 10.65 5.44 -2.49
N ALA A 158 11.40 5.04 -1.46
CA ALA A 158 11.66 5.88 -0.29
C ALA A 158 12.40 7.17 -0.64
N ASN A 159 13.23 7.18 -1.68
CA ASN A 159 13.99 8.37 -2.08
C ASN A 159 13.16 9.42 -2.86
N ASP A 160 11.87 9.17 -3.10
CA ASP A 160 10.95 10.10 -3.77
C ASP A 160 10.43 11.20 -2.81
N TYR A 161 11.27 11.61 -1.85
CA TYR A 161 11.03 12.65 -0.84
C TYR A 161 10.70 14.04 -1.44
N SER A 162 10.96 14.23 -2.73
CA SER A 162 10.56 15.44 -3.48
C SER A 162 9.05 15.74 -3.38
N ALA A 163 8.21 14.73 -3.17
CA ALA A 163 6.78 14.90 -2.96
C ALA A 163 6.45 15.58 -1.62
N ILE A 164 7.18 15.26 -0.54
CA ILE A 164 6.95 15.84 0.79
C ILE A 164 7.35 17.32 0.80
N GLU A 165 8.47 17.66 0.16
CA GLU A 165 8.91 19.06 -0.02
C GLU A 165 7.93 19.87 -0.87
N TYR A 166 7.33 19.28 -1.92
CA TYR A 166 6.32 19.93 -2.75
C TYR A 166 5.02 20.27 -1.97
N TYR A 167 4.56 19.38 -1.08
CA TYR A 167 3.37 19.64 -0.25
C TYR A 167 3.64 20.65 0.87
N GLN A 168 4.86 20.68 1.42
CA GLN A 168 5.28 21.70 2.35
C GLN A 168 5.37 23.07 1.66
N GLN A 169 5.97 23.16 0.48
CA GLN A 169 6.09 24.42 -0.28
C GLN A 169 4.74 24.99 -0.71
N THR A 170 3.79 24.16 -1.14
CA THR A 170 2.44 24.63 -1.55
C THR A 170 1.57 25.05 -0.36
N SER A 171 1.75 24.43 0.80
CA SER A 171 1.08 24.81 2.04
C SER A 171 1.66 26.11 2.63
N SER A 172 2.98 26.34 2.48
CA SER A 172 3.65 27.60 2.86
C SER A 172 3.40 28.75 1.87
N ALA A 173 3.20 28.46 0.58
CA ALA A 173 2.90 29.47 -0.43
C ALA A 173 1.48 30.06 -0.26
N ASN A 174 0.53 29.31 0.28
CA ASN A 174 -0.81 29.80 0.56
C ASN A 174 -0.93 30.58 1.88
N ALA A 175 0.14 30.66 2.69
CA ALA A 175 0.15 31.42 3.93
C ALA A 175 0.64 32.88 3.77
N ASN A 176 1.21 33.24 2.62
CA ASN A 176 1.76 34.58 2.36
C ASN A 176 1.36 35.12 0.99
N THR A 177 0.09 35.45 0.79
CA THR A 177 -0.30 36.46 -0.21
C THR A 177 -0.51 37.79 0.48
N ASN A 178 0.58 38.49 0.75
CA ASN A 178 0.61 39.95 0.70
C ASN A 178 1.98 40.39 0.20
N THR A 179 1.96 41.09 -0.93
CA THR A 179 2.98 41.98 -1.49
C THR A 179 4.35 41.37 -1.85
N ALA A 180 4.65 41.27 -3.15
CA ALA A 180 5.66 42.09 -3.84
C ALA A 180 6.24 41.40 -5.10
N THR A 181 6.04 42.07 -6.24
CA THR A 181 6.94 42.23 -7.41
C THR A 181 7.90 41.11 -7.82
N LEU A 182 7.75 40.65 -9.08
CA LEU A 182 8.74 39.95 -9.89
C LEU A 182 10.15 40.59 -9.83
N PRO A 183 11.19 39.76 -9.97
CA PRO A 183 12.22 40.07 -10.95
C PRO A 183 12.46 38.93 -11.95
N LYS A 184 12.59 39.33 -13.22
CA LYS A 184 13.11 38.51 -14.32
C LYS A 184 14.59 38.19 -14.08
N THR A 185 14.94 36.91 -13.99
CA THR A 185 16.19 36.28 -14.47
C THR A 185 15.87 34.78 -14.53
N GLY A 186 16.07 34.01 -15.60
CA GLY A 186 17.22 33.97 -16.48
C GLY A 186 18.10 32.74 -16.16
N ARG A 187 17.54 31.53 -16.06
CA ARG A 187 18.28 30.25 -16.12
C ARG A 187 17.40 29.15 -16.76
N GLN A 188 17.93 28.54 -17.81
CA GLN A 188 17.33 27.43 -18.54
C GLN A 188 17.17 26.19 -17.64
N PRO A 189 16.09 25.40 -17.76
CA PRO A 189 16.13 24.01 -17.33
C PRO A 189 16.96 23.19 -18.34
N LEU A 190 18.08 22.67 -17.86
CA LEU A 190 18.71 21.47 -18.43
C LEU A 190 17.71 20.31 -18.21
N TYR A 191 17.60 19.41 -19.18
CA TYR A 191 16.69 18.25 -19.29
C TYR A 191 15.41 18.50 -20.11
N ASP A 192 15.60 18.31 -21.42
CA ASP A 192 14.57 18.04 -22.42
C ASP A 192 14.14 16.56 -22.26
N TYR A 193 12.94 16.32 -21.74
CA TYR A 193 12.39 14.98 -21.51
C TYR A 193 11.74 14.37 -22.76
N ASP A 194 11.79 15.02 -23.92
CA ASP A 194 11.16 14.52 -25.16
C ASP A 194 12.05 13.53 -25.96
N LYS A 195 13.05 12.91 -25.34
CA LYS A 195 13.88 11.86 -25.97
C LYS A 195 14.04 10.64 -25.10
N VAL A 196 12.94 9.95 -24.81
CA VAL A 196 12.99 8.51 -24.54
C VAL A 196 12.29 7.82 -25.70
N ASN A 197 13.11 7.35 -26.65
CA ASN A 197 12.68 6.49 -27.73
C ASN A 197 11.93 5.28 -27.15
N LEU A 198 10.67 5.12 -27.58
CA LEU A 198 10.08 3.80 -27.74
C LEU A 198 11.00 2.93 -28.60
N TRP A 199 11.01 1.62 -28.30
CA TRP A 199 11.51 0.45 -29.05
C TRP A 199 12.47 -0.41 -28.24
N LEU A 200 11.89 -1.38 -27.51
CA LEU A 200 12.15 -2.83 -27.49
C LEU A 200 11.68 -3.44 -26.15
#